data_AF-A0A3A8HB08-F1
#
_entry.id   AF-A0A3A8HB08-F1
#
_cell.length_a   1.000
_cell.length_b   1.000
_cell.length_c   1.000
_cell.angle_alpha   90.00
_cell.angle_beta   90.00
_cell.angle_gamma   90.00
#
_symmetry.space_group_name_H-M   'P 1'
#
loop_
_entity.id
_entity.type
_entity.pdbx_description
1 polymer ?
#
loop_
_entity_poly.entity_id
_entity_poly.type
_entity_poly.pdbx_seq_one_letter_code
_entity_poly.pdbx_strand_id
1 'polypeptide(L)'
;MHVGSEQTDRGVAALVGRMADGFSRLVTQHLQLARVELAEDAKAMGLDVASIAVFVPFLLVGYAFICGALAAVLAPWTGWAGALAIVGSANLVGGGLGILRAVKRMKSRQMMDDSVSELSRSMAVLTTAQPRVAATPGVNTLKDTTGMAFKEPRDGR
;
A
#
# COMPACT_ATOMS: atom_id res chain seq x y z
N MET A 1 -20.58 -33.99 33.81
CA MET A 1 -19.22 -33.41 33.95
C MET A 1 -18.98 -32.46 32.77
N HIS A 2 -19.22 -31.15 32.92
CA HIS A 2 -19.05 -30.16 31.83
C HIS A 2 -18.41 -28.82 32.30
N VAL A 3 -17.83 -28.80 33.50
CA VAL A 3 -17.32 -27.57 34.13
C VAL A 3 -15.88 -27.17 33.71
N GLY A 4 -15.16 -28.04 32.99
CA GLY A 4 -13.75 -27.80 32.62
C GLY A 4 -13.53 -26.97 31.36
N SER A 5 -14.47 -26.99 30.40
CA SER A 5 -14.36 -26.25 29.13
C SER A 5 -14.56 -24.74 29.33
N GLU A 6 -15.59 -24.33 30.08
CA GLU A 6 -15.89 -22.92 30.32
C GLU A 6 -14.79 -22.17 31.07
N GLN A 7 -14.09 -22.86 31.98
CA GLN A 7 -12.99 -22.28 32.74
C GLN A 7 -11.73 -22.13 31.88
N THR A 8 -11.53 -23.05 30.93
CA THR A 8 -10.44 -23.01 29.95
C THR A 8 -10.68 -21.87 28.95
N ASP A 9 -11.90 -21.71 28.43
CA ASP A 9 -12.25 -20.63 27.50
C ASP A 9 -12.08 -19.24 28.13
N ARG A 10 -12.45 -19.07 29.40
CA ARG A 10 -12.21 -17.80 30.12
C ARG A 10 -10.72 -17.54 30.33
N GLY A 11 -9.91 -18.57 30.59
CA GLY A 11 -8.46 -18.45 30.74
C GLY A 11 -7.77 -18.05 29.44
N VAL A 12 -8.17 -18.66 28.32
CA VAL A 12 -7.67 -18.34 26.97
C VAL A 12 -8.08 -16.92 26.57
N ALA A 13 -9.33 -16.54 26.79
CA ALA A 13 -9.81 -15.18 26.54
C ALA A 13 -9.06 -14.12 27.37
N ALA A 14 -8.76 -14.41 28.63
CA ALA A 14 -7.99 -13.50 29.48
C ALA A 14 -6.52 -13.37 29.03
N LEU A 15 -5.92 -14.43 28.48
CA LEU A 15 -4.55 -14.39 27.97
C LEU A 15 -4.47 -13.60 26.66
N VAL A 16 -5.43 -13.82 25.74
CA VAL A 16 -5.58 -13.05 24.50
C VAL A 16 -5.83 -11.58 24.81
N GLY A 17 -6.67 -11.26 25.80
CA GLY A 17 -6.90 -9.88 26.25
C GLY A 17 -5.61 -9.20 26.71
N ARG A 18 -4.77 -9.88 27.51
CA ARG A 18 -3.48 -9.32 27.94
C ARG A 18 -2.47 -9.15 26.81
N MET A 19 -2.45 -10.07 25.83
CA MET A 19 -1.60 -9.91 24.64
C MET A 19 -2.08 -8.77 23.74
N ALA A 20 -3.39 -8.62 23.57
CA ALA A 20 -3.99 -7.52 22.84
C ALA A 20 -3.71 -6.17 23.51
N ASP A 21 -3.79 -6.09 24.84
CA ASP A 21 -3.43 -4.88 25.59
C ASP A 21 -1.94 -4.55 25.47
N GLY A 22 -1.06 -5.55 25.55
CA GLY A 22 0.39 -5.37 25.36
C GLY A 22 0.74 -4.90 23.95
N PHE A 23 0.12 -5.50 22.93
CA PHE A 23 0.26 -5.11 21.53
C PHE A 23 -0.31 -3.71 21.26
N SER A 24 -1.49 -3.41 21.81
CA SER A 24 -2.11 -2.09 21.73
C SER A 24 -1.21 -1.01 22.32
N ARG A 25 -0.56 -1.28 23.46
CA ARG A 25 0.42 -0.37 24.07
C ARG A 25 1.64 -0.12 23.18
N LEU A 26 2.24 -1.17 22.62
CA LEU A 26 3.39 -1.06 21.73
C LEU A 26 3.06 -0.31 20.43
N VAL A 27 1.94 -0.69 19.79
CA VAL A 27 1.46 -0.02 18.58
C VAL A 27 1.14 1.44 18.85
N THR A 28 0.48 1.76 19.96
CA THR A 28 0.17 3.15 20.32
C THR A 28 1.44 3.96 20.55
N GLN A 29 2.47 3.37 21.14
CA GLN A 29 3.74 4.04 21.42
C GLN A 29 4.54 4.32 20.13
N HIS A 30 4.55 3.38 19.17
CA HIS A 30 5.13 3.60 17.85
C HIS A 30 4.30 4.55 16.96
N LEU A 31 2.97 4.53 17.09
CA LEU A 31 2.09 5.46 16.39
C LEU A 31 2.19 6.89 16.93
N GLN A 32 2.43 7.06 18.23
CA GLN A 32 2.64 8.40 18.79
C GLN A 32 3.93 9.03 18.27
N LEU A 33 5.02 8.25 18.19
CA LEU A 33 6.26 8.72 17.60
C LEU A 33 6.10 9.02 16.10
N ALA A 34 5.50 8.08 15.35
CA ALA A 34 5.23 8.25 13.92
C ALA A 34 4.34 9.46 13.64
N ARG A 35 3.35 9.76 14.48
CA ARG A 35 2.50 10.96 14.32
C ARG A 35 3.25 12.26 14.53
N VAL A 36 4.19 12.31 15.49
CA VAL A 36 4.98 13.52 15.74
C VAL A 36 5.94 13.77 14.58
N GLU A 37 6.64 12.74 14.12
CA GLU A 37 7.54 12.83 12.97
C GLU A 37 6.80 13.22 11.69
N LEU A 38 5.64 12.60 11.42
CA LEU A 38 4.81 12.90 10.25
C LEU A 38 4.21 14.32 10.32
N ALA A 39 3.89 14.83 11.51
CA ALA A 39 3.44 16.20 11.69
C ALA A 39 4.57 17.22 11.46
N GLU A 40 5.80 16.89 11.87
CA GLU A 40 6.98 17.72 11.67
C GLU A 40 7.41 17.75 10.21
N ASP A 41 7.44 16.59 9.55
CA ASP A 41 7.66 16.46 8.10
C ASP A 41 6.59 17.20 7.30
N ALA A 42 5.30 17.03 7.66
CA ALA A 42 4.21 17.75 6.99
C ALA A 42 4.32 19.27 7.19
N LYS A 43 4.81 19.73 8.34
CA LYS A 43 5.02 21.16 8.60
C LYS A 43 6.20 21.70 7.80
N ALA A 44 7.32 20.99 7.75
CA ALA A 44 8.49 21.37 6.96
C ALA A 44 8.15 21.39 5.46
N MET A 45 7.51 20.34 4.96
CA MET A 45 7.06 20.24 3.57
C MET A 45 5.99 21.29 3.24
N GLY A 46 5.07 21.55 4.18
CA GLY A 46 4.04 22.57 4.03
C GLY A 46 4.62 23.98 3.92
N LEU A 47 5.69 24.27 4.66
CA LEU A 47 6.38 25.57 4.64
C LEU A 47 7.15 25.76 3.33
N ASP A 48 7.78 24.69 2.83
CA ASP A 48 8.47 24.70 1.54
C ASP A 48 7.47 24.88 0.36
N VAL A 49 6.36 24.13 0.38
CA VAL A 49 5.27 24.29 -0.58
C VAL A 49 4.64 25.69 -0.50
N ALA A 50 4.47 26.23 0.71
CA ALA A 50 3.97 27.59 0.89
C ALA A 50 4.92 28.63 0.30
N SER A 51 6.23 28.43 0.44
CA SER A 51 7.24 29.32 -0.14
C SER A 51 7.16 29.34 -1.68
N ILE A 52 6.99 28.17 -2.30
CA ILE A 52 6.80 28.03 -3.75
C ILE A 52 5.48 28.66 -4.18
N ALA A 53 4.43 28.52 -3.38
CA ALA A 53 3.10 29.08 -3.66
C ALA A 53 3.10 30.60 -3.78
N VAL A 54 4.00 31.32 -3.09
CA VAL A 54 4.14 32.78 -3.21
C VAL A 54 4.61 33.20 -4.61
N PHE A 55 5.40 32.37 -5.29
CA PHE A 55 5.89 32.66 -6.64
C PHE A 55 4.89 32.31 -7.73
N VAL A 56 3.92 31.42 -7.45
CA VAL A 56 2.86 31.03 -8.38
C VAL A 56 2.10 32.23 -8.98
N PRO A 57 1.61 33.22 -8.20
CA PRO A 57 0.92 34.38 -8.78
C PRO A 57 1.85 35.21 -9.68
N PHE A 58 3.14 35.34 -9.35
CA PHE A 58 4.10 36.06 -10.18
C PHE A 58 4.32 35.36 -11.52
N LEU A 59 4.44 34.02 -11.51
CA LEU A 59 4.50 33.21 -12.72
C LEU A 59 3.22 33.33 -13.55
N LEU A 60 2.04 33.32 -12.91
CA LEU A 60 0.76 33.47 -13.61
C LEU A 60 0.64 34.83 -14.31
N VAL A 61 1.09 35.90 -13.66
CA VAL A 61 1.12 37.25 -14.28
C VAL A 61 2.04 37.26 -15.49
N GLY A 62 3.27 36.73 -15.36
CA GLY A 62 4.21 36.65 -16.48
C GLY A 62 3.67 35.80 -17.64
N TYR A 63 3.04 34.67 -17.32
CA TYR A 63 2.40 33.79 -18.30
C TYR A 63 1.26 34.48 -19.05
N ALA A 64 0.40 35.21 -18.34
CA ALA A 64 -0.67 35.99 -18.95
C ALA A 64 -0.10 37.07 -19.90
N PHE A 65 1.01 37.70 -19.52
CA PHE A 65 1.69 38.68 -20.35
C PHE A 65 2.28 38.05 -21.63
N ILE A 66 2.88 36.86 -21.52
CA ILE A 66 3.36 36.08 -22.67
C ILE A 66 2.20 35.71 -23.59
N CYS A 67 1.09 35.21 -23.04
CA CYS A 67 -0.13 34.90 -23.82
C CYS A 67 -0.69 36.15 -24.51
N GLY A 68 -0.70 37.29 -23.83
CA GLY A 68 -1.09 38.58 -24.40
C GLY A 68 -0.14 39.03 -25.52
N ALA A 69 1.17 38.87 -25.35
CA ALA A 69 2.16 39.18 -26.38
C ALA A 69 2.02 38.29 -27.62
N LEU A 70 1.83 36.98 -27.45
CA LEU A 70 1.53 36.08 -28.57
C LEU A 70 0.23 36.48 -29.26
N ALA A 71 -0.82 36.79 -28.50
CA ALA A 71 -2.08 37.24 -29.08
C ALA A 71 -1.90 38.55 -29.86
N ALA A 72 -1.11 39.50 -29.35
CA ALA A 72 -0.82 40.76 -30.02
C ALA A 72 -0.02 40.57 -31.33
N VAL A 73 0.88 39.58 -31.39
CA VAL A 73 1.61 39.22 -32.62
C VAL A 73 0.69 38.58 -33.66
N LEU A 74 -0.29 37.78 -33.23
CA LEU A 74 -1.26 37.13 -34.12
C LEU A 74 -2.41 38.06 -34.52
N ALA A 75 -2.71 39.08 -33.70
CA ALA A 75 -3.83 39.99 -33.90
C ALA A 75 -3.89 40.69 -35.28
N PRO A 76 -2.77 41.09 -35.94
CA PRO A 76 -2.84 41.73 -37.25
C PRO A 76 -3.31 40.78 -38.36
N TRP A 77 -3.19 39.46 -38.16
CA TRP A 77 -3.55 38.46 -39.17
C TRP A 77 -4.95 37.87 -38.95
N THR A 78 -5.37 37.74 -37.69
CA THR A 78 -6.62 37.06 -37.31
C THR A 78 -7.63 37.95 -36.59
N GLY A 79 -7.27 39.19 -36.30
CA GLY A 79 -7.97 40.05 -35.33
C GLY A 79 -7.74 39.61 -33.88
N TRP A 80 -8.04 40.49 -32.93
CA TRP A 80 -7.88 40.25 -31.50
C TRP A 80 -8.68 39.04 -30.99
N ALA A 81 -9.92 38.89 -31.48
CA ALA A 81 -10.77 37.76 -31.11
C ALA A 81 -10.21 36.41 -31.59
N GLY A 82 -9.72 36.35 -32.84
CA GLY A 82 -9.11 35.14 -33.40
C GLY A 82 -7.80 34.76 -32.69
N ALA A 83 -6.96 35.76 -32.38
CA ALA A 83 -5.69 35.53 -31.72
C ALA A 83 -5.87 35.00 -30.29
N LEU A 84 -6.80 35.60 -29.52
CA LEU A 84 -7.14 35.12 -28.18
C LEU A 84 -7.79 33.74 -28.21
N ALA A 85 -8.64 33.44 -29.20
CA ALA A 85 -9.24 32.12 -29.34
C ALA A 85 -8.19 31.03 -29.62
N ILE A 86 -7.20 31.32 -30.47
CA ILE A 86 -6.11 30.37 -30.79
C ILE A 86 -5.20 30.15 -29.58
N VAL A 87 -4.72 31.23 -28.96
CA VAL A 87 -3.85 31.12 -27.77
C VAL A 87 -4.60 30.45 -26.63
N GLY A 88 -5.85 30.87 -26.37
CA GLY A 88 -6.71 30.30 -25.34
C GLY A 88 -7.02 28.81 -25.55
N SER A 89 -7.34 28.40 -26.78
CA SER A 89 -7.57 26.97 -27.08
C SER A 89 -6.31 26.14 -26.94
N ALA A 90 -5.15 26.63 -27.39
CA ALA A 90 -3.87 25.95 -27.19
C ALA A 90 -3.53 25.79 -25.70
N ASN A 91 -3.76 26.83 -24.90
CA ASN A 91 -3.61 26.80 -23.45
C ASN A 91 -4.56 25.79 -22.80
N LEU A 92 -5.82 25.75 -23.23
CA LEU A 92 -6.83 24.84 -22.70
C LEU A 92 -6.52 23.37 -23.04
N VAL A 93 -6.02 23.10 -24.25
CA VAL A 93 -5.56 21.78 -24.66
C VAL A 93 -4.33 21.38 -23.86
N GLY A 94 -3.34 22.28 -23.73
CA GLY A 94 -2.12 22.01 -22.96
C GLY A 94 -2.39 21.75 -21.48
N GLY A 95 -3.16 22.63 -20.84
CA GLY A 95 -3.56 22.50 -19.44
C GLY A 95 -4.46 21.29 -19.21
N GLY A 96 -5.46 21.09 -20.08
CA GLY A 96 -6.36 19.94 -20.02
C GLY A 96 -5.63 18.61 -20.16
N LEU A 97 -4.72 18.48 -21.13
CA LEU A 97 -3.91 17.28 -21.32
C LEU A 97 -2.97 17.03 -20.12
N GLY A 98 -2.40 18.09 -19.55
CA GLY A 98 -1.59 18.04 -18.33
C GLY A 98 -2.37 17.47 -17.14
N ILE A 99 -3.58 18.01 -16.90
CA ILE A 99 -4.47 17.55 -15.83
C ILE A 99 -4.89 16.09 -16.07
N LEU A 100 -5.31 15.74 -17.29
CA LEU A 100 -5.70 14.37 -17.62
C LEU A 100 -4.53 13.38 -17.42
N ARG A 101 -3.31 13.77 -17.78
CA ARG A 101 -2.11 12.94 -17.57
C ARG A 101 -1.76 12.81 -16.09
N ALA A 102 -1.88 13.88 -15.32
CA ALA A 102 -1.66 13.86 -13.87
C ALA A 102 -2.69 12.96 -13.16
N VAL A 103 -3.98 13.12 -13.48
CA VAL A 103 -5.07 12.29 -12.95
C VAL A 103 -4.87 10.82 -13.34
N LYS A 104 -4.52 10.54 -14.60
CA LYS A 104 -4.23 9.17 -15.05
C LYS A 104 -3.04 8.56 -14.32
N ARG A 105 -1.99 9.35 -14.03
CA ARG A 105 -0.82 8.91 -13.26
C ARG A 105 -1.18 8.62 -11.79
N MET A 106 -2.02 9.45 -11.16
CA MET A 106 -2.49 9.21 -9.79
C MET A 106 -3.35 7.95 -9.72
N LYS A 107 -4.29 7.78 -10.66
CA LYS A 107 -5.14 6.58 -10.76
C LYS A 107 -4.32 5.31 -10.94
N SER A 108 -3.25 5.36 -11.75
CA SER A 108 -2.35 4.22 -11.95
C SER A 108 -1.57 3.84 -10.69
N ARG A 109 -1.22 4.81 -9.84
CA ARG A 109 -0.54 4.53 -8.56
C ARG A 109 -1.51 3.90 -7.56
N GLN A 110 -2.72 4.44 -7.46
CA GLN A 110 -3.75 3.95 -6.56
C GLN A 110 -4.14 2.48 -6.84
N MET A 111 -4.25 2.10 -8.13
CA MET A 111 -4.52 0.71 -8.52
C MET A 111 -3.41 -0.28 -8.14
N MET A 112 -2.16 0.18 -8.06
CA MET A 112 -1.03 -0.65 -7.67
C MET A 112 -1.05 -0.94 -6.17
N ASP A 113 -1.40 0.07 -5.37
CA ASP A 113 -1.55 -0.08 -3.91
C ASP A 113 -2.71 -1.03 -3.58
N ASP A 114 -3.84 -0.94 -4.29
CA ASP A 114 -4.96 -1.87 -4.14
C ASP A 114 -4.56 -3.31 -4.48
N SER A 115 -3.81 -3.51 -5.58
CA SER A 115 -3.32 -4.83 -5.97
C SER A 115 -2.36 -5.43 -4.94
N VAL A 116 -1.48 -4.61 -4.36
CA VAL A 116 -0.57 -5.03 -3.28
C VAL A 116 -1.35 -5.39 -2.01
N SER A 117 -2.43 -4.67 -1.72
CA SER A 117 -3.32 -4.97 -0.59
C SER A 117 -4.08 -6.29 -0.77
N GLU A 118 -4.56 -6.58 -1.98
CA GLU A 118 -5.24 -7.83 -2.36
C GLU A 118 -4.28 -9.04 -2.34
N LEU A 119 -3.03 -8.86 -2.79
CA LEU A 119 -1.99 -9.89 -2.71
C LEU A 119 -1.61 -10.21 -1.25
N SER A 120 -1.49 -9.18 -0.42
CA SER A 120 -1.23 -9.33 1.02
C SER A 120 -2.39 -10.05 1.71
N ARG A 121 -3.63 -9.75 1.31
CA ARG A 121 -4.84 -10.43 1.79
C ARG A 121 -4.88 -11.88 1.36
N SER A 122 -4.53 -12.17 0.11
CA SER A 122 -4.46 -13.53 -0.42
C SER A 122 -3.39 -14.37 0.29
N MET A 123 -2.23 -13.78 0.57
CA MET A 123 -1.18 -14.43 1.36
C MET A 123 -1.59 -14.65 2.82
N ALA A 124 -2.31 -13.71 3.44
CA ALA A 124 -2.84 -13.88 4.80
C ALA A 124 -3.87 -15.01 4.89
N VAL A 125 -4.72 -15.18 3.86
CA VAL A 125 -5.67 -16.30 3.79
C VAL A 125 -4.94 -17.63 3.57
N LEU A 126 -3.93 -17.66 2.68
CA LEU A 126 -3.11 -18.85 2.42
C LEU A 126 -2.28 -19.29 3.63
N THR A 127 -1.77 -18.35 4.42
CA THR A 127 -1.01 -18.68 5.64
C THR A 127 -1.92 -19.17 6.78
N THR A 128 -3.19 -18.72 6.79
CA THR A 128 -4.19 -19.15 7.78
C THR A 128 -4.81 -20.51 7.40
N ALA A 129 -4.91 -20.78 6.09
CA ALA A 129 -5.36 -22.06 5.54
C ALA A 129 -4.18 -23.03 5.35
N GLN A 130 -3.41 -23.30 6.40
CA GLN A 130 -2.51 -24.45 6.38
C GLN A 130 -3.37 -25.72 6.49
N PRO A 131 -3.44 -26.59 5.46
CA PRO A 131 -4.26 -27.78 5.53
C PRO A 131 -3.58 -28.77 6.47
N ARG A 132 -4.29 -29.13 7.54
CA ARG A 132 -4.10 -30.42 8.19
C ARG A 132 -4.26 -31.48 7.11
N VAL A 133 -3.15 -32.00 6.60
CA VAL A 133 -3.13 -33.22 5.81
C VAL A 133 -3.62 -34.32 6.74
N ALA A 134 -4.93 -34.55 6.69
CA ALA A 134 -5.56 -35.75 7.21
C ALA A 134 -5.03 -36.92 6.37
N ALA A 135 -4.06 -37.65 6.91
CA ALA A 135 -3.69 -38.95 6.40
C ALA A 135 -4.81 -39.93 6.77
N THR A 136 -5.69 -40.17 5.81
CA THR A 136 -6.77 -41.16 5.81
C THR A 136 -6.23 -42.57 6.09
N PRO A 137 -6.94 -43.43 6.85
CA PRO A 137 -6.53 -44.80 7.14
C PRO A 137 -6.82 -45.72 5.95
N GLY A 138 -5.85 -46.56 5.58
CA GLY A 138 -6.11 -47.77 4.79
C GLY A 138 -5.10 -48.06 3.69
N VAL A 139 -4.68 -49.34 3.67
CA VAL A 139 -4.06 -50.07 2.56
C VAL A 139 -2.56 -49.89 2.39
N ASN A 140 -1.78 -50.65 3.15
CA ASN A 140 -0.97 -51.73 2.58
C ASN A 140 -0.49 -52.70 3.68
N THR A 141 -0.98 -53.92 3.57
CA THR A 141 -0.58 -55.12 4.32
C THR A 141 0.91 -55.41 4.12
N LEU A 142 1.72 -55.07 5.12
CA LEU A 142 3.07 -55.62 5.26
C LEU A 142 2.93 -57.10 5.62
N LYS A 143 3.07 -57.92 4.58
CA LYS A 143 3.05 -59.36 4.64
C LYS A 143 4.19 -59.82 5.52
N ASP A 144 3.81 -60.53 6.58
CA ASP A 144 4.65 -61.41 7.38
C ASP A 144 5.66 -62.15 6.48
N THR A 145 6.96 -61.97 6.73
CA THR A 145 7.97 -62.93 6.31
C THR A 145 9.07 -62.94 7.36
N THR A 146 8.77 -63.65 8.45
CA THR A 146 9.64 -64.62 9.10
C THR A 146 10.96 -64.89 8.38
N GLY A 147 12.05 -64.70 9.12
CA GLY A 147 13.33 -65.34 8.82
C GLY A 147 14.33 -64.43 8.12
N MET A 148 15.20 -63.79 8.90
CA MET A 148 16.64 -64.02 8.80
C MET A 148 17.33 -63.28 9.96
N ALA A 149 17.84 -64.09 10.88
CA ALA A 149 18.67 -63.68 11.99
C ALA A 149 19.93 -62.99 11.46
N PHE A 150 20.11 -61.70 11.76
CA PHE A 150 21.40 -61.06 11.61
C PHE A 150 22.03 -60.88 12.99
N LYS A 151 23.02 -61.73 13.25
CA LYS A 151 23.76 -61.86 14.50
C LYS A 151 24.90 -60.83 14.50
N GLU A 152 24.93 -60.01 15.53
CA GLU A 152 25.98 -59.03 15.84
C GLU A 152 27.33 -59.72 16.12
N PRO A 153 28.46 -59.25 15.55
CA PRO A 153 29.77 -59.52 16.08
C PRO A 153 30.20 -58.35 16.97
N ARG A 154 30.10 -58.60 18.28
CA ARG A 154 30.88 -57.94 19.31
C ARG A 154 32.35 -58.39 19.17
N ASP A 155 33.24 -57.44 19.36
CA ASP A 155 34.63 -57.59 19.81
C ASP A 155 35.74 -57.63 18.74
N GLY A 156 36.82 -56.89 18.98
CA GLY A 156 38.09 -57.11 18.30
C GLY A 156 38.94 -55.91 17.84
N ARG A 157 39.28 -54.99 18.75
CA ARG A 157 40.43 -54.05 18.73
C ARG A 157 40.40 -52.80 17.84
#